data_AF-A0AA35WSJ9-F1
#
_entry.id   AF-A0AA35WSJ9-F1
#
_cell.length_a   1.000
_cell.length_b   1.000
_cell.length_c   1.000
_cell.angle_alpha   90.00
_cell.angle_beta   90.00
_cell.angle_gamma   90.00
#
_symmetry.space_group_name_H-M   'P 1'
#
loop_
_entity.id
_entity.type
_entity.pdbx_description
1 polymer ?
#
loop_
_entity_poly.entity_id
_entity_poly.type
_entity_poly.pdbx_seq_one_letter_code
_entity_poly.pdbx_strand_id
1 'polypeptide(L)'
;TSPAGISCPGQPCLTLDQYITSSSTYIISNTVFKLLPGIHVITRSFVARNIECITIEGDTIGKSNSRVQISGYSLQFINTVDVYIIGIKLIDVGISFEGTQNVTLHQVVVDG
;
A
#
# COMPACT_ATOMS: atom_id res chain seq x y z
N THR A 1 9.59 6.09 17.80
CA THR A 1 9.72 7.25 16.91
C THR A 1 9.43 6.78 15.50
N SER A 2 8.52 7.44 14.78
CA SER A 2 8.25 7.12 13.36
C SER A 2 9.54 7.34 12.56
N PRO A 3 9.89 6.50 11.56
CA PRO A 3 11.10 6.70 10.77
C PRO A 3 11.06 8.07 10.09
N ALA A 4 11.96 8.97 10.48
CA ALA A 4 12.12 10.26 9.83
C ALA A 4 12.65 10.01 8.40
N GLY A 5 11.88 10.39 7.38
CA GLY A 5 12.34 10.37 5.99
C GLY A 5 11.34 9.88 4.94
N ILE A 6 10.18 9.34 5.31
CA ILE A 6 9.17 8.91 4.33
C ILE A 6 8.29 10.11 3.98
N SER A 7 8.70 10.91 3.01
CA SER A 7 7.84 11.93 2.41
C SER A 7 7.63 11.62 0.94
N CYS A 8 6.54 10.93 0.58
CA CYS A 8 5.98 11.10 -0.76
C CYS A 8 5.17 12.41 -0.74
N PRO A 9 5.55 13.46 -1.48
CA PRO A 9 4.80 14.71 -1.53
C PRO A 9 3.76 14.66 -2.66
N GLY A 10 2.47 14.67 -2.33
CA GLY A 10 1.41 14.92 -3.33
C GLY A 10 0.08 14.23 -3.03
N GLN A 11 -1.00 15.00 -3.05
CA GLN A 11 -2.38 14.52 -3.04
C GLN A 11 -2.66 13.49 -4.17
N PRO A 12 -3.65 12.59 -4.05
CA PRO A 12 -4.74 12.62 -3.07
C PRO A 12 -4.64 11.56 -1.96
N CYS A 13 -5.07 11.94 -0.75
CA CYS A 13 -5.36 11.05 0.37
C CYS A 13 -6.66 10.27 0.10
N LEU A 14 -6.67 9.36 -0.86
CA LEU A 14 -7.77 8.42 -1.03
C LEU A 14 -7.59 7.26 -0.05
N THR A 15 -8.70 6.75 0.49
CA THR A 15 -8.63 5.41 1.09
C THR A 15 -8.35 4.42 -0.03
N LEU A 16 -7.51 3.39 0.23
CA LEU A 16 -7.19 2.38 -0.77
C LEU A 16 -8.46 1.77 -1.39
N ASP A 17 -9.55 1.67 -0.61
CA ASP A 17 -10.87 1.23 -1.08
C ASP A 17 -11.45 2.16 -2.15
N GLN A 18 -11.40 3.47 -1.94
CA GLN A 18 -11.92 4.46 -2.89
C GLN A 18 -11.15 4.38 -4.21
N TYR A 19 -9.83 4.24 -4.14
CA TYR A 19 -8.99 4.16 -5.33
C TYR A 19 -9.19 2.87 -6.12
N ILE A 20 -9.32 1.73 -5.44
CA ILE A 20 -9.54 0.42 -6.09
C ILE A 20 -10.94 0.33 -6.70
N THR A 21 -11.94 0.96 -6.08
CA THR A 21 -13.33 0.96 -6.57
C THR A 21 -13.59 1.98 -7.68
N SER A 22 -12.91 3.14 -7.69
CA SER A 22 -13.20 4.24 -8.64
C SER A 22 -12.49 4.16 -10.00
N SER A 23 -11.71 3.11 -10.26
CA SER A 23 -11.31 2.70 -11.62
C SER A 23 -10.60 3.76 -12.48
N SER A 24 -9.53 4.36 -11.97
CA SER A 24 -8.42 4.79 -12.84
C SER A 24 -7.21 3.93 -12.53
N THR A 25 -6.84 3.05 -13.45
CA THR A 25 -5.69 2.12 -13.38
C THR A 25 -4.31 2.82 -13.33
N TYR A 26 -4.28 4.14 -13.12
CA TYR A 26 -3.09 4.97 -13.21
C TYR A 26 -2.74 5.51 -11.83
N ILE A 27 -1.80 4.83 -11.16
CA ILE A 27 -1.21 5.35 -9.93
C ILE A 27 -0.24 6.45 -10.33
N ILE A 28 -0.42 7.62 -9.73
CA ILE A 28 0.47 8.77 -9.94
C ILE A 28 1.67 8.59 -9.00
N SER A 29 2.88 8.94 -9.47
CA SER A 29 4.05 9.02 -8.58
C SER A 29 3.78 9.91 -7.38
N ASN A 30 4.41 9.58 -6.25
CA ASN A 30 4.28 10.30 -4.98
C ASN A 30 2.89 10.18 -4.32
N THR A 31 2.15 9.10 -4.60
CA THR A 31 0.85 8.85 -3.98
C THR A 31 0.98 8.22 -2.59
N VAL A 32 0.16 8.69 -1.64
CA VAL A 32 -0.01 8.10 -0.31
C VAL A 32 -1.44 7.59 -0.11
N PHE A 33 -1.58 6.28 0.09
CA PHE A 33 -2.84 5.64 0.47
C PHE A 33 -2.91 5.48 1.98
N LYS A 34 -3.89 6.11 2.62
CA LYS A 34 -4.17 5.93 4.06
C LYS A 34 -5.37 5.00 4.23
N LEU A 35 -5.19 3.92 4.98
CA LEU A 35 -6.27 3.03 5.38
C LEU A 35 -6.91 3.56 6.65
N LEU A 36 -8.24 3.49 6.69
CA LEU A 36 -8.99 3.68 7.93
C LEU A 36 -8.86 2.42 8.80
N PRO A 37 -9.27 2.46 10.07
CA PRO A 37 -9.29 1.23 10.87
C PRO A 37 -10.45 0.34 10.38
N GLY A 38 -10.18 -0.96 10.23
CA GLY A 38 -11.17 -1.90 9.70
C GLY A 38 -10.57 -2.92 8.74
N ILE A 39 -11.44 -3.72 8.13
CA ILE A 39 -11.07 -4.69 7.08
C ILE A 39 -11.38 -4.07 5.72
N HIS A 40 -10.32 -3.92 4.92
CA HIS A 40 -10.33 -3.43 3.56
C HIS A 40 -10.23 -4.64 2.63
N VAL A 41 -11.35 -4.99 1.98
CA VAL A 41 -11.41 -6.13 1.06
C VAL A 41 -11.08 -5.66 -0.35
N ILE A 42 -9.97 -6.16 -0.87
CA ILE A 42 -9.54 -5.87 -2.23
C ILE A 42 -9.95 -7.03 -3.13
N THR A 43 -10.80 -6.74 -4.10
CA THR A 43 -11.40 -7.72 -5.03
C THR A 43 -10.72 -7.74 -6.41
N ARG A 44 -9.53 -7.14 -6.53
CA ARG A 44 -8.70 -7.13 -7.75
C ARG A 44 -7.24 -6.85 -7.39
N SER A 45 -6.29 -7.33 -8.18
CA SER A 45 -4.88 -7.01 -7.93
C SER A 45 -4.66 -5.50 -8.01
N PHE A 46 -3.96 -4.96 -7.01
CA PHE A 46 -3.44 -3.60 -7.04
C PHE A 46 -2.09 -3.63 -7.74
N VAL A 47 -1.93 -2.85 -8.82
CA VAL A 47 -0.71 -2.89 -9.64
C VAL A 47 -0.17 -1.47 -9.85
N ALA A 48 0.98 -1.20 -9.23
CA ALA A 48 1.79 0.01 -9.43
C ALA A 48 2.89 -0.27 -10.45
N ARG A 49 2.94 0.53 -11.53
CA ARG A 49 3.97 0.38 -12.58
C ARG A 49 4.63 1.71 -12.90
N ASN A 50 5.96 1.70 -13.02
CA ASN A 50 6.75 2.85 -13.48
C ASN A 50 6.50 4.13 -12.68
N ILE A 51 6.41 4.01 -11.34
CA ILE A 51 6.20 5.17 -10.46
C ILE A 51 7.42 5.41 -9.58
N GLU A 52 7.64 6.67 -9.20
CA GLU A 52 8.79 7.07 -8.39
C GLU A 52 8.58 6.69 -6.92
N CYS A 53 7.46 7.09 -6.32
CA CYS A 53 7.18 6.88 -4.89
C CYS A 53 5.74 6.43 -4.69
N ILE A 54 5.53 5.46 -3.81
CA ILE A 54 4.22 5.07 -3.29
C ILE A 54 4.31 4.71 -1.82
N THR A 55 3.35 5.20 -1.05
CA THR A 55 3.17 4.81 0.36
C THR A 55 1.78 4.23 0.57
N ILE A 56 1.70 3.09 1.27
CA ILE A 56 0.47 2.51 1.80
C ILE A 56 0.60 2.48 3.33
N GLU A 57 -0.22 3.25 4.01
CA GLU A 57 -0.14 3.48 5.46
C GLU A 57 -1.45 3.03 6.14
N GLY A 58 -1.33 2.27 7.22
CA GLY A 58 -2.45 1.94 8.12
C GLY A 58 -2.89 3.11 8.99
N ASP A 59 -4.05 2.97 9.65
CA ASP A 59 -4.69 4.02 10.47
C ASP A 59 -3.85 4.49 11.66
N THR A 60 -3.02 3.62 12.25
CA THR A 60 -2.18 3.99 13.38
C THR A 60 -0.84 3.27 13.38
N ILE A 61 0.24 4.05 13.31
CA ILE A 61 1.62 3.57 13.51
C ILE A 61 1.69 2.85 14.87
N GLY A 62 1.93 1.53 14.86
CA GLY A 62 2.08 0.69 16.04
C GLY A 62 0.81 -0.02 16.55
N LYS A 63 -0.36 0.18 15.94
CA LYS A 63 -1.59 -0.60 16.24
C LYS A 63 -2.27 -0.98 14.94
N SER A 64 -1.98 -2.16 14.41
CA SER A 64 -2.52 -2.63 13.13
C SER A 64 -4.03 -2.97 13.23
N ASN A 65 -4.86 -1.93 13.37
CA ASN A 65 -6.32 -2.04 13.27
C ASN A 65 -6.78 -2.04 11.80
N SER A 66 -5.96 -1.52 10.89
CA SER A 66 -6.17 -1.65 9.45
C SER A 66 -5.71 -3.02 8.97
N ARG A 67 -6.63 -3.75 8.35
CA ARG A 67 -6.40 -5.07 7.78
C ARG A 67 -6.73 -4.98 6.30
N VAL A 68 -5.80 -5.38 5.45
CA VAL A 68 -6.03 -5.55 4.03
C VAL A 68 -6.19 -7.04 3.78
N GLN A 69 -7.38 -7.43 3.33
CA GLN A 69 -7.67 -8.80 2.93
C GLN A 69 -7.75 -8.86 1.42
N ILE A 70 -6.96 -9.74 0.80
CA ILE A 70 -6.91 -9.90 -0.65
C ILE A 70 -7.04 -11.38 -1.01
N SER A 71 -8.25 -11.93 -0.99
CA SER A 71 -8.47 -13.33 -1.34
C SER A 71 -8.27 -13.56 -2.84
N GLY A 72 -7.15 -14.20 -3.22
CA GLY A 72 -6.84 -14.58 -4.61
C GLY A 72 -6.24 -13.48 -5.50
N TYR A 73 -5.90 -12.32 -4.95
CA TYR A 73 -5.21 -11.24 -5.68
C TYR A 73 -3.93 -10.80 -4.95
N SER A 74 -3.22 -9.82 -5.52
CA SER A 74 -1.93 -9.37 -5.00
C SER A 74 -1.75 -7.85 -5.03
N LEU A 75 -0.85 -7.36 -4.18
CA LEU A 75 -0.22 -6.05 -4.31
C LEU A 75 1.03 -6.22 -5.18
N GLN A 76 1.10 -5.57 -6.34
CA GLN A 76 2.20 -5.69 -7.28
C GLN A 76 2.84 -4.33 -7.53
N PHE A 77 4.16 -4.27 -7.39
CA PHE A 77 4.97 -3.07 -7.65
C PHE A 77 6.04 -3.41 -8.69
N ILE A 78 5.96 -2.78 -9.85
CA ILE A 78 6.75 -3.15 -11.03
C ILE A 78 7.47 -1.91 -11.54
N ASN A 79 8.80 -1.98 -11.66
CA ASN A 79 9.66 -0.85 -12.01
C ASN A 79 9.36 0.41 -11.16
N THR A 80 9.18 0.21 -9.85
CA THR A 80 8.90 1.30 -8.90
C THR A 80 10.16 1.66 -8.12
N VAL A 81 10.39 2.93 -7.75
CA VAL A 81 11.65 3.31 -7.08
C VAL A 81 11.56 3.30 -5.57
N ASP A 82 10.53 3.88 -4.97
CA ASP A 82 10.38 3.99 -3.52
C ASP A 82 9.01 3.43 -3.10
N VAL A 83 9.00 2.28 -2.41
CA VAL A 83 7.75 1.65 -1.93
C VAL A 83 7.76 1.57 -0.41
N TYR A 84 6.79 2.21 0.23
CA TYR A 84 6.63 2.19 1.68
C TYR A 84 5.30 1.54 2.05
N ILE A 85 5.35 0.45 2.82
CA ILE A 85 4.16 -0.20 3.36
C ILE A 85 4.28 -0.22 4.88
N ILE A 86 3.36 0.47 5.56
CA ILE A 86 3.52 0.81 6.98
C ILE A 86 2.26 0.46 7.77
N GLY A 87 2.41 -0.31 8.85
CA GLY A 87 1.37 -0.47 9.87
C GLY A 87 0.10 -1.17 9.40
N ILE A 88 0.23 -2.16 8.51
CA ILE A 88 -0.90 -2.92 7.97
C ILE A 88 -0.79 -4.42 8.27
N LYS A 89 -1.93 -5.07 8.46
CA LYS A 89 -2.03 -6.53 8.45
C LYS A 89 -2.54 -6.99 7.09
N LEU A 90 -1.79 -7.86 6.44
CA LEU A 90 -2.16 -8.51 5.18
C LEU A 90 -2.74 -9.89 5.49
N ILE A 91 -3.94 -10.17 4.99
CA ILE A 91 -4.67 -11.43 5.17
C ILE A 91 -4.89 -12.07 3.80
N ASP A 92 -4.39 -13.30 3.61
CA ASP A 92 -4.48 -14.07 2.36
C ASP A 92 -3.83 -13.39 1.14
N VAL A 93 -2.87 -12.48 1.35
CA VAL A 93 -2.34 -11.59 0.30
C VAL A 93 -0.95 -12.02 -0.18
N GLY A 94 -0.75 -12.03 -1.49
CA GLY A 94 0.58 -11.97 -2.08
C GLY A 94 1.06 -10.52 -2.28
N ILE A 95 2.30 -10.21 -1.90
CA ILE A 95 3.00 -8.98 -2.33
C ILE A 95 4.09 -9.38 -3.33
N SER A 96 4.24 -8.63 -4.41
CA SER A 96 5.30 -8.85 -5.40
C SER A 96 6.00 -7.55 -5.78
N PHE A 97 7.31 -7.66 -6.00
CA PHE A 97 8.20 -6.59 -6.40
C PHE A 97 9.01 -7.05 -7.61
N GLU A 98 8.83 -6.41 -8.76
CA GLU A 98 9.54 -6.74 -10.01
C GLU A 98 10.28 -5.50 -10.51
N GLY A 99 11.61 -5.52 -10.62
CA GLY A 99 12.37 -4.34 -11.03
C GLY A 99 12.22 -3.13 -10.09
N THR A 100 11.73 -3.35 -8.87
CA THR A 100 11.44 -2.31 -7.88
C THR A 100 12.62 -2.07 -6.95
N GLN A 101 12.91 -0.81 -6.61
CA GLN A 101 13.99 -0.38 -5.73
C GLN A 101 13.41 0.12 -4.39
N ASN A 102 14.27 0.42 -3.41
CA ASN A 102 13.97 1.02 -2.10
C ASN A 102 12.61 0.62 -1.45
N VAL A 103 12.42 -0.70 -1.27
CA VAL A 103 11.22 -1.22 -0.61
C VAL A 103 11.41 -1.20 0.91
N THR A 104 10.48 -0.57 1.61
CA THR A 104 10.40 -0.55 3.08
C THR A 104 9.07 -1.12 3.53
N LEU A 105 9.14 -2.22 4.29
CA LEU A 105 8.01 -2.81 5.00
C LEU A 105 8.20 -2.55 6.50
N HIS A 106 7.34 -1.74 7.10
CA HIS A 106 7.45 -1.37 8.51
C HIS A 106 6.17 -1.75 9.27
N GLN A 107 6.29 -2.55 10.34
CA GLN A 107 5.14 -3.01 11.12
C GLN A 107 4.06 -3.69 10.26
N VAL A 108 4.49 -4.46 9.25
CA VAL A 108 3.62 -5.27 8.41
C VAL A 108 3.47 -6.65 9.03
N VAL A 109 2.23 -7.09 9.24
CA VAL A 109 1.91 -8.45 9.69
C VAL A 109 1.32 -9.22 8.52
N VAL A 110 1.83 -10.41 8.23
CA VAL A 110 1.26 -11.31 7.22
C VAL A 110 0.60 -12.47 7.95
N ASP A 111 -0.67 -12.72 7.68
CA ASP A 111 -1.46 -13.82 8.20
C ASP A 111 -2.07 -14.57 7.02
N GLY A 112 -1.92 -15.89 6.99
CA GLY A 112 -2.32 -16.73 5.87
C GLY A 112 -2.92 -18.06 6.31
#